data_AF-A0A7C5CVA0-F1
#
_entry.id   AF-A0A7C5CVA0-F1
#
_cell.length_a   1.000
_cell.length_b   1.000
_cell.length_c   1.000
_cell.angle_alpha   90.00
_cell.angle_beta   90.00
_cell.angle_gamma   90.00
#
_symmetry.space_group_name_H-M   'P 1'
#
loop_
_entity.id
_entity.type
_entity.pdbx_description
1 polymer ?
#
loop_
_entity_poly.entity_id
_entity_poly.type
_entity_poly.pdbx_seq_one_letter_code
_entity_poly.pdbx_strand_id
1 'polypeptide(L)'
;MLSYTNTIDEMHQIDFVGPRQIKGFGSINSLHLKDVIGSQVAGNQYIGKSMNNVIKFLLDYWKSHPIPKYIQVDNGMSFAGDFIHPRSISRFVRLCLYVGIEVVFIAPAKPWMNGTVEGFNGKFDEKFWKKDTFSDLDDMRIKSQIFYQSQNRFYSWKRKKQDLKAMTPKRMLRRDFKIDRSNIPLVAGKIHFIRIVDSNGDIVLLNEHFHAGEAYIGEYIWATIDVASQSLSVLYNDKDLVVQTIKKFEYVIDEEVQELSGDHILFS
;
A
#
# COMPACT_ATOMS: atom_id res chain seq x y z
N MET A 1 -0.07 18.03 0.34
CA MET A 1 0.16 16.69 -0.21
C MET A 1 0.71 15.85 0.94
N LEU A 2 -0.12 14.98 1.54
CA LEU A 2 0.06 14.34 2.87
C LEU A 2 0.85 15.22 3.87
N SER A 3 0.16 16.18 4.49
CA SER A 3 0.69 16.91 5.65
C SER A 3 1.26 15.90 6.65
N TYR A 4 2.45 16.13 7.21
CA TYR A 4 3.10 15.30 8.23
C TYR A 4 2.07 14.63 9.14
N THR A 5 1.72 13.39 8.79
CA THR A 5 0.68 12.64 9.50
C THR A 5 1.31 12.26 10.83
N ASN A 6 0.80 12.76 11.96
CA ASN A 6 1.28 12.32 13.28
C ASN A 6 0.36 11.25 13.89
N THR A 7 -0.32 10.53 13.00
CA THR A 7 -1.39 9.60 13.35
C THR A 7 -0.98 8.16 13.07
N ILE A 8 -0.95 7.34 14.11
CA ILE A 8 -0.78 5.89 14.03
C ILE A 8 -1.92 5.31 13.20
N ASP A 9 -1.57 4.34 12.35
CA ASP A 9 -2.46 3.69 11.37
C ASP A 9 -3.01 4.60 10.27
N GLU A 10 -2.56 5.84 10.12
CA GLU A 10 -3.00 6.67 8.98
C GLU A 10 -2.42 6.18 7.64
N MET A 11 -1.15 5.78 7.63
CA MET A 11 -0.45 5.32 6.45
C MET A 11 0.32 4.03 6.76
N HIS A 12 0.01 2.96 6.04
CA HIS A 12 0.85 1.76 6.03
C HIS A 12 1.59 1.67 4.69
N GLN A 13 2.85 1.27 4.73
CA GLN A 13 3.64 0.89 3.55
C GLN A 13 3.71 -0.63 3.46
N ILE A 14 3.57 -1.18 2.25
CA ILE A 14 3.68 -2.62 2.02
C ILE A 14 4.59 -2.92 0.82
N ASP A 15 5.48 -3.90 0.98
CA ASP A 15 6.50 -4.24 -0.01
C ASP A 15 6.93 -5.72 0.04
N PHE A 16 7.36 -6.25 -1.10
CA PHE A 16 7.96 -7.58 -1.22
C PHE A 16 9.50 -7.51 -1.29
N VAL A 17 10.17 -8.06 -0.28
CA VAL A 17 11.63 -8.24 -0.29
C VAL A 17 12.02 -9.69 -0.63
N GLY A 18 13.07 -9.85 -1.42
CA GLY A 18 13.57 -11.13 -1.91
C GLY A 18 13.59 -11.22 -3.44
N PRO A 19 13.89 -12.41 -4.00
CA PRO A 19 13.93 -13.69 -3.29
C PRO A 19 15.17 -13.91 -2.41
N ARG A 20 15.03 -14.77 -1.40
CA ARG A 20 16.08 -15.32 -0.55
C ARG A 20 16.07 -16.83 -0.64
N GLN A 21 17.25 -17.45 -0.67
CA GLN A 21 17.37 -18.91 -0.84
C GLN A 21 17.53 -19.62 0.49
N ILE A 22 16.57 -20.48 0.83
CA ILE A 22 16.69 -21.44 1.92
C ILE A 22 17.37 -22.70 1.37
N LYS A 23 18.53 -23.07 1.91
CA LYS A 23 19.30 -24.24 1.46
C LYS A 23 18.45 -25.52 1.61
N GLY A 24 18.29 -26.27 0.52
CA GLY A 24 17.51 -27.51 0.50
C GLY A 24 16.00 -27.32 0.31
N PHE A 25 15.49 -26.08 0.31
CA PHE A 25 14.08 -25.78 0.10
C PHE A 25 13.85 -24.92 -1.16
N GLY A 26 14.55 -23.79 -1.28
CA GLY A 26 14.48 -22.91 -2.45
C GLY A 26 14.14 -21.45 -2.15
N SER A 27 13.56 -20.79 -3.14
CA SER A 27 13.37 -19.35 -3.21
C SER A 27 12.15 -18.88 -2.41
N ILE A 28 12.35 -17.93 -1.50
CA ILE A 28 11.31 -17.32 -0.66
C ILE A 28 11.32 -15.79 -0.78
N ASN A 29 10.12 -15.22 -0.86
CA ASN A 29 9.87 -13.78 -0.79
C ASN A 29 9.14 -13.46 0.51
N SER A 30 9.52 -12.36 1.16
CA SER A 30 8.80 -11.84 2.33
C SER A 30 7.95 -10.65 1.91
N LEU A 31 6.67 -10.67 2.23
CA LEU A 31 5.79 -9.50 2.19
C LEU A 31 5.85 -8.83 3.56
N HIS A 32 6.18 -7.55 3.61
CA HIS A 32 6.21 -6.77 4.84
C HIS A 32 5.27 -5.59 4.73
N LEU A 33 4.50 -5.37 5.80
CA LEU A 33 3.68 -4.19 6.03
C LEU A 33 4.24 -3.44 7.22
N LYS A 34 4.25 -2.11 7.14
CA LYS A 34 4.72 -1.25 8.21
C LYS A 34 3.91 0.03 8.33
N ASP A 35 3.47 0.33 9.54
CA ASP A 35 2.91 1.63 9.89
C ASP A 35 4.00 2.70 9.87
N VAL A 36 3.79 3.77 9.09
CA VAL A 36 4.74 4.88 8.93
C VAL A 36 4.98 5.60 10.26
N ILE A 37 3.94 5.78 11.07
CA ILE A 37 4.00 6.57 12.31
C ILE A 37 4.18 5.68 13.53
N GLY A 38 3.30 4.69 13.73
CA GLY A 38 3.41 3.76 14.86
C GLY A 38 4.59 2.81 14.76
N SER A 39 5.16 2.62 13.55
CA SER A 39 6.25 1.68 13.29
C SER A 39 5.95 0.22 13.64
N GLN A 40 4.68 -0.13 13.81
CA GLN A 40 4.28 -1.52 13.88
C GLN A 40 4.59 -2.19 12.55
N VAL A 41 5.09 -3.42 12.62
CA VAL A 41 5.45 -4.25 11.49
C VAL A 41 4.68 -5.55 11.52
N ALA A 42 4.33 -6.03 10.35
CA ALA A 42 3.78 -7.35 10.13
C ALA A 42 4.30 -7.91 8.80
N GLY A 43 4.21 -9.22 8.63
CA GLY A 43 4.62 -9.83 7.38
C GLY A 43 4.38 -11.32 7.34
N ASN A 44 4.61 -11.89 6.15
CA ASN A 44 4.56 -13.33 5.93
C ASN A 44 5.44 -13.69 4.71
N GLN A 45 5.75 -14.98 4.57
CA GLN A 45 6.65 -15.52 3.56
C GLN A 45 5.90 -16.36 2.53
N TYR A 46 6.37 -16.31 1.28
CA TYR A 46 5.76 -16.96 0.13
C TYR A 46 6.81 -17.41 -0.90
N ILE A 47 6.53 -18.48 -1.64
CA ILE A 47 7.39 -18.94 -2.74
C ILE A 47 7.41 -17.93 -3.90
N GLY A 48 6.34 -17.16 -4.09
CA GLY A 48 6.25 -16.15 -5.16
C GLY A 48 5.63 -14.82 -4.72
N LYS A 49 5.97 -13.76 -5.45
CA LYS A 49 5.34 -12.43 -5.34
C LYS A 49 4.04 -12.47 -6.16
N SER A 50 2.90 -12.60 -5.48
CA SER A 50 1.60 -12.64 -6.16
C SER A 50 0.57 -11.78 -5.44
N MET A 51 -0.36 -11.21 -6.22
CA MET A 51 -1.50 -10.48 -5.71
C MET A 51 -2.38 -11.33 -4.78
N ASN A 52 -2.50 -12.64 -5.05
CA ASN A 52 -3.24 -13.56 -4.17
C ASN A 52 -2.62 -13.64 -2.76
N ASN A 53 -1.30 -13.63 -2.67
CA ASN A 53 -0.58 -13.62 -1.40
C ASN A 53 -0.79 -12.31 -0.65
N VAL A 54 -0.78 -11.17 -1.35
CA VAL A 54 -1.07 -9.83 -0.78
C VAL A 54 -2.50 -9.77 -0.23
N ILE A 55 -3.50 -10.12 -1.03
CA ILE A 55 -4.92 -10.12 -0.64
C ILE A 55 -5.14 -11.03 0.56
N LYS A 56 -4.59 -12.24 0.55
CA LYS A 56 -4.70 -13.17 1.68
C LYS A 56 -4.09 -12.57 2.95
N PHE A 57 -2.88 -12.05 2.87
CA PHE A 57 -2.18 -11.45 4.00
C PHE A 57 -2.98 -10.31 4.63
N LEU A 58 -3.49 -9.38 3.81
CA LEU A 58 -4.20 -8.19 4.28
C LEU A 58 -5.55 -8.54 4.93
N LEU A 59 -6.32 -9.46 4.30
CA LEU A 59 -7.56 -9.96 4.89
C LEU A 59 -7.33 -10.60 6.26
N ASP A 60 -6.28 -11.40 6.40
CA ASP A 60 -5.93 -12.03 7.68
C ASP A 60 -5.44 -10.97 8.70
N TYR A 61 -4.63 -10.00 8.26
CA TYR A 61 -4.08 -8.94 9.11
C TYR A 61 -5.14 -8.00 9.68
N TRP A 62 -6.06 -7.50 8.85
CA TRP A 62 -7.09 -6.54 9.26
C TRP A 62 -8.19 -7.12 10.15
N LYS A 63 -8.25 -8.45 10.31
CA LYS A 63 -9.14 -9.11 11.28
C LYS A 63 -8.68 -8.94 12.72
N SER A 64 -7.42 -8.59 12.93
CA SER A 64 -6.83 -8.42 14.28
C SER A 64 -6.05 -7.11 14.45
N HIS A 65 -5.94 -6.29 13.41
CA HIS A 65 -5.26 -4.99 13.44
C HIS A 65 -6.09 -3.91 12.72
N PRO A 66 -5.86 -2.62 13.04
CA PRO A 66 -6.54 -1.52 12.39
C PRO A 66 -6.32 -1.48 10.87
N ILE A 67 -7.38 -1.13 10.15
CA ILE A 67 -7.40 -0.81 8.72
C ILE A 67 -6.95 0.64 8.57
N PRO A 68 -5.86 0.91 7.83
CA PRO A 68 -5.34 2.26 7.73
C PRO A 68 -6.21 3.16 6.86
N LYS A 69 -5.98 4.48 6.87
CA LYS A 69 -6.61 5.37 5.89
C LYS A 69 -6.00 5.17 4.50
N TYR A 70 -4.68 5.04 4.46
CA TYR A 70 -3.91 4.92 3.25
C TYR A 70 -3.01 3.69 3.26
N ILE A 71 -2.86 3.08 2.08
CA ILE A 71 -1.79 2.11 1.82
C ILE A 71 -0.92 2.61 0.68
N GLN A 72 0.37 2.71 0.96
CA GLN A 72 1.39 3.12 -0.01
C GLN A 72 2.15 1.90 -0.54
N VAL A 73 2.27 1.82 -1.87
CA VAL A 73 2.82 0.66 -2.61
C VAL A 73 3.71 1.10 -3.76
N ASP A 74 4.57 0.18 -4.19
CA ASP A 74 5.23 0.27 -5.48
C ASP A 74 4.27 0.01 -6.65
N ASN A 75 4.76 0.14 -7.88
CA ASN A 75 3.98 -0.13 -9.09
C ASN A 75 4.09 -1.60 -9.53
N GLY A 76 4.50 -2.52 -8.67
CA GLY A 76 4.67 -3.92 -9.03
C GLY A 76 3.33 -4.61 -9.38
N MET A 77 3.38 -5.63 -10.24
CA MET A 77 2.19 -6.35 -10.70
C MET A 77 1.36 -6.99 -9.58
N SER A 78 1.96 -7.24 -8.41
CA SER A 78 1.23 -7.73 -7.23
C SER A 78 0.24 -6.70 -6.65
N PHE A 79 0.40 -5.42 -7.01
CA PHE A 79 -0.43 -4.30 -6.56
C PHE A 79 -1.13 -3.61 -7.73
N ALA A 80 -0.40 -3.19 -8.76
CA ALA A 80 -0.95 -2.45 -9.89
C ALA A 80 -1.81 -3.32 -10.84
N GLY A 81 -1.63 -4.65 -10.80
CA GLY A 81 -2.25 -5.56 -11.77
C GLY A 81 -1.40 -5.74 -13.02
N ASP A 82 -2.00 -6.34 -14.05
CA ASP A 82 -1.37 -6.39 -15.35
C ASP A 82 -1.43 -5.00 -16.02
N PHE A 83 -0.42 -4.73 -16.84
CA PHE A 83 -0.32 -3.50 -17.60
C PHE A 83 -0.92 -3.64 -19.00
N ILE A 84 -1.77 -4.65 -19.22
CA ILE A 84 -2.25 -5.00 -20.56
C ILE A 84 -3.52 -4.21 -20.87
N HIS A 85 -4.38 -4.02 -19.87
CA HIS A 85 -5.68 -3.37 -20.04
C HIS A 85 -5.66 -1.97 -19.41
N PRO A 86 -5.71 -0.90 -20.23
CA PRO A 86 -5.84 0.46 -19.70
C PRO A 86 -7.02 0.58 -18.77
N ARG A 87 -6.88 1.39 -17.72
CA ARG A 87 -7.92 1.66 -16.70
C ARG A 87 -8.42 0.44 -15.93
N SER A 88 -7.78 -0.73 -16.06
CA SER A 88 -8.09 -1.90 -15.25
C SER A 88 -7.69 -1.67 -13.80
N ILE A 89 -8.67 -1.75 -12.89
CA ILE A 89 -8.44 -1.63 -11.45
C ILE A 89 -8.16 -3.02 -10.87
N SER A 90 -6.94 -3.21 -10.36
CA SER A 90 -6.48 -4.49 -9.83
C SER A 90 -7.30 -4.97 -8.63
N ARG A 91 -7.38 -6.29 -8.41
CA ARG A 91 -8.09 -6.86 -7.24
C ARG A 91 -7.53 -6.37 -5.91
N PHE A 92 -6.23 -6.05 -5.84
CA PHE A 92 -5.64 -5.43 -4.65
C PHE A 92 -6.24 -4.04 -4.40
N VAL A 93 -6.32 -3.19 -5.43
CA VAL A 93 -6.91 -1.85 -5.30
C VAL A 93 -8.39 -1.96 -4.96
N ARG A 94 -9.13 -2.85 -5.61
CA ARG A 94 -10.54 -3.10 -5.28
C ARG A 94 -10.73 -3.52 -3.83
N LEU A 95 -9.90 -4.43 -3.31
CA LEU A 95 -9.96 -4.82 -1.90
C LEU A 95 -9.75 -3.60 -0.99
N CYS A 96 -8.74 -2.77 -1.28
CA CYS A 96 -8.48 -1.56 -0.50
C CYS A 96 -9.69 -0.62 -0.51
N LEU A 97 -10.26 -0.31 -1.68
CA LEU A 97 -11.47 0.50 -1.79
C LEU A 97 -12.65 -0.12 -1.03
N TYR A 98 -12.83 -1.44 -1.14
CA TYR A 98 -13.86 -2.20 -0.44
C TYR A 98 -13.79 -2.04 1.08
N VAL A 99 -12.60 -1.95 1.66
CA VAL A 99 -12.44 -1.71 3.11
C VAL A 99 -12.24 -0.23 3.46
N GLY A 100 -12.45 0.67 2.50
CA GLY A 100 -12.35 2.12 2.67
C GLY A 100 -10.92 2.61 2.86
N ILE A 101 -9.95 2.00 2.20
CA ILE A 101 -8.55 2.45 2.10
C ILE A 101 -8.34 3.18 0.77
N GLU A 102 -7.67 4.33 0.83
CA GLU A 102 -7.17 5.03 -0.35
C GLU A 102 -5.74 4.52 -0.70
N VAL A 103 -5.54 3.99 -1.90
CA VAL A 103 -4.23 3.45 -2.32
C VAL A 103 -3.35 4.59 -2.85
N VAL A 104 -2.06 4.58 -2.50
CA VAL A 104 -1.06 5.54 -2.97
C VAL A 104 0.07 4.80 -3.69
N PHE A 105 0.09 4.87 -5.02
CA PHE A 105 1.21 4.38 -5.81
C PHE A 105 2.35 5.40 -5.82
N ILE A 106 3.54 4.97 -5.40
CA ILE A 106 4.74 5.84 -5.46
C ILE A 106 5.16 6.11 -6.91
N ALA A 107 6.02 7.12 -7.08
CA ALA A 107 6.61 7.39 -8.38
C ALA A 107 7.47 6.18 -8.85
N PRO A 108 7.34 5.77 -10.13
CA PRO A 108 8.15 4.69 -10.69
C PRO A 108 9.65 4.93 -10.47
N ALA A 109 10.38 3.88 -10.08
CA ALA A 109 11.81 3.93 -9.79
C ALA A 109 12.22 4.97 -8.71
N LYS A 110 11.34 5.27 -7.75
CA LYS A 110 11.62 6.14 -6.59
C LYS A 110 11.47 5.38 -5.25
N PRO A 111 12.29 4.34 -5.00
CA PRO A 111 12.19 3.45 -3.84
C PRO A 111 12.16 4.18 -2.49
N TRP A 112 12.90 5.28 -2.36
CA TRP A 112 12.98 6.07 -1.13
C TRP A 112 11.63 6.60 -0.61
N MET A 113 10.61 6.70 -1.47
CA MET A 113 9.24 7.05 -1.06
C MET A 113 8.62 5.99 -0.12
N ASN A 114 9.07 4.74 -0.22
CA ASN A 114 8.77 3.62 0.67
C ASN A 114 9.85 3.42 1.76
N GLY A 115 10.59 4.47 2.10
CA GLY A 115 11.75 4.39 3.00
C GLY A 115 11.45 3.80 4.39
N THR A 116 10.21 3.86 4.88
CA THR A 116 9.87 3.27 6.19
C THR A 116 9.87 1.74 6.11
N VAL A 117 9.20 1.14 5.13
CA VAL A 117 9.22 -0.32 4.93
C VAL A 117 10.61 -0.80 4.46
N GLU A 118 11.31 -0.04 3.61
CA GLU A 118 12.68 -0.37 3.19
C GLU A 118 13.67 -0.39 4.36
N GLY A 119 13.59 0.60 5.25
CA GLY A 119 14.41 0.61 6.46
C GLY A 119 14.08 -0.56 7.41
N PHE A 120 12.88 -1.13 7.32
CA PHE A 120 12.57 -2.39 8.00
C PHE A 120 13.12 -3.61 7.24
N ASN A 121 13.02 -3.64 5.91
CA ASN A 121 13.60 -4.70 5.08
C ASN A 121 15.11 -4.86 5.33
N GLY A 122 15.85 -3.76 5.45
CA GLY A 122 17.27 -3.78 5.83
C GLY A 122 17.50 -4.39 7.21
N LYS A 123 16.69 -4.01 8.22
CA LYS A 123 16.78 -4.62 9.57
C LYS A 123 16.42 -6.10 9.57
N PHE A 124 15.41 -6.49 8.81
CA PHE A 124 15.04 -7.89 8.64
C PHE A 124 16.20 -8.67 8.01
N ASP A 125 16.90 -8.08 7.04
CA ASP A 125 18.09 -8.71 6.46
C ASP A 125 19.21 -8.91 7.51
N GLU A 126 19.58 -7.84 8.20
CA GLU A 126 20.73 -7.83 9.11
C GLU A 126 20.51 -8.62 10.40
N LYS A 127 19.29 -8.58 10.95
CA LYS A 127 18.98 -9.08 12.29
C LYS A 127 18.19 -10.38 12.30
N PHE A 128 17.58 -10.75 11.18
CA PHE A 128 16.81 -11.99 11.07
C PHE A 128 17.44 -12.91 10.03
N TRP A 129 17.46 -12.51 8.76
CA TRP A 129 17.92 -13.37 7.68
C TRP A 129 19.38 -13.82 7.83
N LYS A 130 20.31 -12.88 8.11
CA LYS A 130 21.74 -13.17 8.27
C LYS A 130 22.11 -13.83 9.61
N LYS A 131 21.17 -13.91 10.56
CA LYS A 131 21.43 -14.35 11.95
C LYS A 131 20.85 -15.70 12.30
N ASP A 132 20.03 -16.27 11.42
CA ASP A 132 19.35 -17.54 11.63
C ASP A 132 19.54 -18.44 10.40
N THR A 133 19.21 -19.71 10.56
CA THR A 133 19.13 -20.70 9.49
C THR A 133 17.72 -21.27 9.45
N PHE A 134 17.23 -21.57 8.26
CA PHE A 134 15.85 -22.04 8.08
C PHE A 134 15.86 -23.42 7.43
N SER A 135 15.04 -24.34 7.91
CA SER A 135 14.86 -25.65 7.25
C SER A 135 13.99 -25.52 6.00
N ASP A 136 12.92 -24.74 6.11
CA ASP A 136 11.87 -24.60 5.12
C ASP A 136 11.08 -23.30 5.35
N LEU A 137 10.02 -23.12 4.56
CA LEU A 137 9.13 -21.98 4.65
C LEU A 137 8.40 -21.85 5.99
N ASP A 138 7.97 -22.95 6.59
CA ASP A 138 7.17 -22.91 7.81
C ASP A 138 8.04 -22.59 9.04
N ASP A 139 9.27 -23.12 9.11
CA ASP A 139 10.27 -22.69 10.10
C ASP A 139 10.55 -21.17 10.00
N MET A 140 10.76 -20.67 8.78
CA MET A 140 10.96 -19.23 8.55
C MET A 140 9.74 -18.40 9.01
N ARG A 141 8.52 -18.88 8.78
CA ARG A 141 7.28 -18.20 9.22
C ARG A 141 7.17 -18.15 10.74
N ILE A 142 7.44 -19.26 11.42
CA ILE A 142 7.40 -19.31 12.90
C ILE A 142 8.39 -18.30 13.48
N LYS A 143 9.64 -18.35 13.02
CA LYS A 143 10.70 -17.45 13.49
C LYS A 143 10.43 -15.99 13.15
N SER A 144 9.90 -15.70 11.95
CA SER A 144 9.63 -14.32 11.52
C SER A 144 8.52 -13.68 12.36
N GLN A 145 7.49 -14.41 12.76
CA GLN A 145 6.45 -13.89 13.67
C GLN A 145 7.03 -13.50 15.02
N ILE A 146 7.95 -14.29 15.60
CA ILE A 146 8.63 -13.95 16.85
C ILE A 146 9.45 -12.66 16.67
N PHE A 147 10.15 -12.53 15.54
CA PHE A 147 10.90 -11.33 15.22
C PHE A 147 10.00 -10.09 15.10
N TYR A 148 8.89 -10.17 14.36
CA TYR A 148 7.93 -9.06 14.22
C TYR A 148 7.37 -8.63 15.56
N GLN A 149 6.93 -9.57 16.41
CA GLN A 149 6.46 -9.27 17.76
C GLN A 149 7.53 -8.59 18.63
N SER A 150 8.78 -9.05 18.54
CA SER A 150 9.90 -8.42 19.23
C SER A 150 10.14 -6.97 18.77
N GLN A 151 10.13 -6.72 17.46
CA GLN A 151 10.23 -5.36 16.91
C GLN A 151 9.06 -4.48 17.35
N ASN A 152 7.83 -5.00 17.32
CA ASN A 152 6.64 -4.26 17.75
C ASN A 152 6.73 -3.86 19.23
N ARG A 153 7.12 -4.78 20.12
CA ARG A 153 7.35 -4.46 21.54
C ARG A 153 8.40 -3.35 21.72
N PHE A 154 9.52 -3.44 20.98
CA PHE A 154 10.56 -2.42 21.02
C PHE A 154 10.04 -1.05 20.56
N TYR A 155 9.31 -0.99 19.44
CA TYR A 155 8.78 0.26 18.93
C TYR A 155 7.68 0.87 19.81
N SER A 156 6.77 0.05 20.36
CA SER A 156 5.78 0.49 21.34
C SER A 156 6.46 1.11 22.56
N TRP A 157 7.53 0.49 23.08
CA TRP A 157 8.30 1.06 24.18
C TRP A 157 8.99 2.38 23.78
N LYS A 158 9.68 2.39 22.63
CA LYS A 158 10.43 3.57 22.14
C LYS A 158 9.52 4.78 21.90
N ARG A 159 8.28 4.56 21.44
CA ARG A 159 7.33 5.62 21.08
C ARG A 159 6.37 6.00 22.21
N LYS A 160 6.42 5.32 23.36
CA LYS A 160 5.51 5.56 24.50
C LYS A 160 5.44 7.03 24.96
N LYS A 161 6.51 7.80 24.80
CA LYS A 161 6.61 9.21 25.21
C LYS A 161 6.29 10.23 24.11
N GLN A 162 5.96 9.79 22.89
CA GLN A 162 5.87 10.68 21.72
C GLN A 162 4.49 11.31 21.49
N ASP A 163 3.54 11.17 22.43
CA ASP A 163 2.16 11.68 22.33
C ASP A 163 1.52 11.49 20.95
N LEU A 164 1.75 10.31 20.36
CA LEU A 164 1.22 9.97 19.04
C LEU A 164 -0.26 9.65 19.17
N LYS A 165 -1.07 10.21 18.28
CA LYS A 165 -2.51 9.94 18.24
C LYS A 165 -2.76 8.73 17.36
N ALA A 166 -3.73 7.89 17.73
CA ALA A 166 -4.21 6.83 16.84
C ALA A 166 -5.41 7.32 16.03
N MET A 167 -5.57 6.77 14.82
CA MET A 167 -6.80 6.96 14.06
C MET A 167 -8.02 6.58 14.90
N THR A 168 -9.03 7.44 14.89
CA THR A 168 -10.29 7.25 15.64
C THR A 168 -11.49 7.58 14.73
N PRO A 169 -12.52 6.73 14.66
CA PRO A 169 -12.58 5.39 15.25
C PRO A 169 -11.58 4.44 14.60
N LYS A 170 -11.12 3.43 15.34
CA LYS A 170 -10.37 2.33 14.74
C LYS A 170 -11.33 1.51 13.90
N ARG A 171 -10.88 1.13 12.71
CA ARG A 171 -11.61 0.27 11.79
C ARG A 171 -10.96 -1.08 11.76
N MET A 172 -11.72 -2.16 11.93
CA MET A 172 -11.21 -3.53 11.84
C MET A 172 -12.13 -4.36 10.97
N LEU A 173 -11.58 -5.34 10.28
CA LEU A 173 -12.39 -6.28 9.52
C LEU A 173 -13.04 -7.27 10.49
N ARG A 174 -14.32 -7.59 10.28
CA ARG A 174 -14.97 -8.65 11.06
C ARG A 174 -14.22 -9.98 10.92
N ARG A 175 -14.12 -10.72 12.02
CA ARG A 175 -13.39 -12.02 12.06
C ARG A 175 -13.99 -13.04 11.10
N ASP A 176 -15.31 -13.07 10.99
CA ASP A 176 -16.09 -13.95 10.12
C ASP A 176 -16.21 -13.45 8.67
N PHE A 177 -15.67 -12.27 8.34
CA PHE A 177 -15.73 -11.72 6.99
C PHE A 177 -15.08 -12.67 5.97
N LYS A 178 -15.78 -12.81 4.84
CA LYS A 178 -15.36 -13.55 3.65
C LYS A 178 -15.72 -12.74 2.41
N ILE A 179 -14.84 -12.80 1.41
CA ILE A 179 -15.06 -12.21 0.09
C ILE A 179 -14.50 -13.16 -0.95
N ASP A 180 -15.12 -13.22 -2.13
CA ASP A 180 -14.51 -13.89 -3.28
C ASP A 180 -13.30 -13.07 -3.75
N ARG A 181 -12.10 -13.59 -3.48
CA ARG A 181 -10.83 -12.95 -3.82
C ARG A 181 -10.57 -12.93 -5.33
N SER A 182 -11.33 -13.68 -6.11
CA SER A 182 -11.22 -13.74 -7.57
C SER A 182 -12.08 -12.66 -8.21
N ASN A 183 -13.20 -12.30 -7.58
CA ASN A 183 -14.16 -11.32 -8.06
C ASN A 183 -14.53 -10.34 -6.94
N ILE A 184 -13.66 -9.35 -6.72
CA ILE A 184 -13.92 -8.27 -5.76
C ILE A 184 -14.61 -7.14 -6.52
N PRO A 185 -15.78 -6.64 -6.07
CA PRO A 185 -16.49 -5.59 -6.78
C PRO A 185 -15.71 -4.28 -6.75
N LEU A 186 -15.84 -3.48 -7.81
CA LEU A 186 -15.38 -2.09 -7.79
C LEU A 186 -16.40 -1.28 -6.99
N VAL A 187 -15.92 -0.52 -6.01
CA VAL A 187 -16.75 0.37 -5.20
C VAL A 187 -16.16 1.78 -5.21
N ALA A 188 -16.96 2.77 -4.80
CA ALA A 188 -16.53 4.15 -4.66
C ALA A 188 -15.29 4.31 -3.77
N GLY A 189 -14.43 5.26 -4.11
CA GLY A 189 -13.25 5.64 -3.34
C GLY A 189 -12.19 6.29 -4.24
N LYS A 190 -10.99 6.48 -3.69
CA LYS A 190 -9.92 7.23 -4.36
C LYS A 190 -8.65 6.41 -4.50
N ILE A 191 -8.01 6.57 -5.66
CA ILE A 191 -6.74 5.95 -6.00
C ILE A 191 -5.77 7.07 -6.34
N HIS A 192 -4.61 7.07 -5.69
CA HIS A 192 -3.63 8.13 -5.80
C HIS A 192 -2.35 7.63 -6.45
N PHE A 193 -1.74 8.51 -7.24
CA PHE A 193 -0.49 8.28 -7.92
C PHE A 193 0.42 9.48 -7.73
N ILE A 194 1.61 9.23 -7.20
CA ILE A 194 2.70 10.21 -7.26
C ILE A 194 3.38 9.99 -8.61
N ARG A 195 3.46 11.04 -9.44
CA ARG A 195 4.10 10.98 -10.76
C ARG A 195 5.04 12.15 -10.95
N ILE A 196 6.08 11.92 -11.75
CA ILE A 196 6.96 12.97 -12.24
C ILE A 196 6.49 13.27 -13.65
N VAL A 197 6.31 14.55 -13.96
CA VAL A 197 5.95 14.98 -15.31
C VAL A 197 7.17 14.79 -16.22
N ASP A 198 6.98 14.07 -17.33
CA ASP A 198 8.04 13.77 -18.27
C ASP A 198 8.40 14.97 -19.17
N SER A 199 9.34 14.78 -20.10
CA SER A 199 9.80 15.85 -20.99
C SER A 199 8.75 16.39 -21.96
N ASN A 200 7.63 15.67 -22.16
CA ASN A 200 6.53 16.08 -23.01
C ASN A 200 5.44 16.82 -22.21
N GLY A 201 5.63 17.00 -20.90
CA GLY A 201 4.60 17.56 -20.04
C GLY A 201 3.54 16.53 -19.62
N ASP A 202 3.80 15.24 -19.80
CA ASP A 202 2.83 14.17 -19.56
C ASP A 202 3.11 13.40 -18.25
N ILE A 203 2.06 12.76 -17.75
CA ILE A 203 2.13 11.74 -16.70
C ILE A 203 1.49 10.44 -17.19
N VAL A 204 2.01 9.30 -16.75
CA VAL A 204 1.48 7.98 -17.10
C VAL A 204 0.79 7.33 -15.91
N LEU A 205 -0.50 7.02 -16.07
CA LEU A 205 -1.33 6.32 -15.09
C LEU A 205 -1.97 5.11 -15.76
N LEU A 206 -1.76 3.91 -15.20
CA LEU A 206 -2.35 2.66 -15.70
C LEU A 206 -2.22 2.50 -17.24
N ASN A 207 -1.02 2.82 -17.76
CA ASN A 207 -0.64 2.83 -19.19
C ASN A 207 -1.37 3.83 -20.09
N GLU A 208 -1.94 4.87 -19.52
CA GLU A 208 -2.53 5.98 -20.26
C GLU A 208 -1.76 7.27 -19.95
N HIS A 209 -1.55 8.08 -20.99
CA HIS A 209 -0.86 9.36 -20.91
C HIS A 209 -1.87 10.48 -20.66
N PHE A 210 -1.54 11.37 -19.72
CA PHE A 210 -2.31 12.56 -19.42
C PHE A 210 -1.41 13.79 -19.44
N HIS A 211 -1.78 14.79 -20.23
CA HIS A 211 -0.97 15.99 -20.39
C HIS A 211 -1.17 16.96 -19.21
N ALA A 212 -0.21 16.98 -18.28
CA ALA A 212 -0.23 17.85 -17.11
C ALA A 212 0.16 19.30 -17.46
N GLY A 213 1.10 19.47 -18.39
CA GLY A 213 1.58 20.76 -18.90
C GLY A 213 3.08 20.95 -18.75
N GLU A 214 3.69 21.69 -19.66
CA GLU A 214 5.14 21.87 -19.79
C GLU A 214 5.74 22.66 -18.61
N ALA A 215 4.94 23.51 -17.96
CA ALA A 215 5.35 24.25 -16.78
C ALA A 215 5.69 23.35 -15.57
N TYR A 216 5.30 22.07 -15.61
CA TYR A 216 5.49 21.12 -14.53
C TYR A 216 6.55 20.05 -14.86
N ILE A 217 7.25 20.13 -15.99
CA ILE A 217 8.26 19.14 -16.40
C ILE A 217 9.28 18.93 -15.27
N GLY A 218 9.52 17.67 -14.91
CA GLY A 218 10.44 17.28 -13.82
C GLY A 218 9.87 17.44 -12.41
N GLU A 219 8.71 18.07 -12.25
CA GLU A 219 8.06 18.23 -10.96
C GLU A 219 7.25 16.98 -10.56
N TYR A 220 7.10 16.80 -9.25
CA TYR A 220 6.21 15.80 -8.70
C TYR A 220 4.78 16.33 -8.63
N ILE A 221 3.84 15.54 -9.13
CA ILE A 221 2.41 15.79 -9.01
C ILE A 221 1.74 14.65 -8.23
N TRP A 222 0.54 14.95 -7.71
CA TRP A 222 -0.37 14.00 -7.10
C TRP A 222 -1.60 13.87 -7.99
N ALA A 223 -1.74 12.72 -8.64
CA ALA A 223 -2.88 12.42 -9.48
C ALA A 223 -3.87 11.53 -8.72
N THR A 224 -5.15 11.86 -8.75
CA THR A 224 -6.21 11.12 -8.04
C THR A 224 -7.31 10.73 -9.00
N ILE A 225 -7.53 9.42 -9.12
CA ILE A 225 -8.74 8.87 -9.72
C ILE A 225 -9.80 8.83 -8.62
N ASP A 226 -10.92 9.53 -8.83
CA ASP A 226 -12.14 9.37 -8.06
C ASP A 226 -13.05 8.38 -8.80
N VAL A 227 -13.25 7.21 -8.20
CA VAL A 227 -13.97 6.10 -8.83
C VAL A 227 -15.46 6.42 -8.99
N ALA A 228 -16.06 7.11 -8.02
CA ALA A 228 -17.48 7.41 -8.03
C ALA A 228 -17.82 8.45 -9.10
N SER A 229 -17.02 9.51 -9.19
CA SER A 229 -17.23 10.55 -10.19
C SER A 229 -16.54 10.28 -11.53
N GLN A 230 -15.87 9.12 -11.68
CA GLN A 230 -15.12 8.72 -12.87
C GLN A 230 -14.25 9.85 -13.43
N SER A 231 -13.43 10.44 -12.55
CA SER A 231 -12.62 11.61 -12.90
C SER A 231 -11.18 11.46 -12.41
N LEU A 232 -10.26 12.08 -13.14
CA LEU A 232 -8.87 12.20 -12.76
C LEU A 232 -8.54 13.65 -12.47
N SER A 233 -8.13 13.94 -11.24
CA SER A 233 -7.62 15.26 -10.84
C SER A 233 -6.11 15.23 -10.68
N VAL A 234 -5.40 16.16 -11.30
CA VAL A 234 -3.94 16.34 -11.14
C VAL A 234 -3.71 17.54 -10.24
N LEU A 235 -3.02 17.30 -9.13
CA LEU A 235 -2.71 18.29 -8.12
C LEU A 235 -1.20 18.53 -8.07
N TYR A 236 -0.82 19.79 -7.95
CA TYR A 236 0.56 20.21 -7.77
C TYR A 236 0.70 20.96 -6.45
N ASN A 237 1.81 20.73 -5.76
CA ASN A 237 2.18 21.46 -4.55
C ASN A 237 3.21 22.49 -4.97
N ASP A 238 2.85 23.77 -4.91
CA ASP A 238 3.80 24.81 -5.28
C ASP A 238 4.89 25.00 -4.21
N LYS A 239 5.79 25.94 -4.47
CA LYS A 239 6.94 26.25 -3.59
C LYS A 239 6.51 26.75 -2.22
N ASP A 240 5.28 27.27 -2.10
CA ASP A 240 4.69 27.75 -0.86
C ASP A 240 3.88 26.66 -0.13
N LEU A 241 3.99 25.41 -0.60
CA LEU A 241 3.27 24.24 -0.09
C LEU A 241 1.74 24.35 -0.20
N VAL A 242 1.27 25.17 -1.15
CA VAL A 242 -0.15 25.26 -1.48
C VAL A 242 -0.49 24.21 -2.52
N VAL A 243 -1.46 23.36 -2.18
CA VAL A 243 -1.95 22.32 -3.10
C VAL A 243 -3.03 22.92 -3.98
N GLN A 244 -2.81 22.88 -5.29
CA GLN A 244 -3.76 23.34 -6.30
C GLN A 244 -4.07 22.24 -7.30
N THR A 245 -5.32 22.20 -7.78
CA THR A 245 -5.69 21.35 -8.92
C THR A 245 -5.28 22.06 -10.21
N ILE A 246 -4.36 21.45 -10.96
CA ILE A 246 -3.82 22.04 -12.19
C ILE A 246 -4.53 21.54 -13.44
N LYS A 247 -5.05 20.30 -13.41
CA LYS A 247 -5.83 19.69 -14.48
C LYS A 247 -6.91 18.78 -13.92
N LYS A 248 -7.99 18.62 -14.68
CA LYS A 248 -8.99 17.58 -14.50
C LYS A 248 -9.27 16.91 -15.84
N PHE A 249 -9.43 15.60 -15.81
CA PHE A 249 -9.79 14.79 -16.95
C PHE A 249 -11.00 13.94 -16.60
N GLU A 250 -11.80 13.62 -17.60
CA GLU A 250 -12.72 12.50 -17.50
C GLU A 250 -11.92 11.19 -17.45
N TYR A 251 -12.34 10.26 -16.60
CA TYR A 251 -11.70 8.96 -16.42
C TYR A 251 -12.77 7.87 -16.33
N VAL A 252 -13.40 7.59 -17.47
CA VAL A 252 -14.44 6.55 -17.57
C VAL A 252 -13.82 5.18 -17.30
N ILE A 253 -14.40 4.46 -16.34
CA ILE A 253 -14.06 3.07 -16.03
C ILE A 253 -15.15 2.20 -16.68
N ASP A 254 -14.75 1.25 -17.53
CA ASP A 254 -15.65 0.39 -18.31
C ASP A 254 -16.22 -0.77 -17.46
N GLU A 255 -16.74 -0.45 -16.28
CA GLU A 255 -17.45 -1.36 -15.40
C GLU A 255 -18.35 -0.60 -14.41
N GLU A 256 -19.31 -1.30 -13.84
CA GLU A 256 -20.22 -0.73 -12.84
C GLU A 256 -19.53 -0.51 -11.49
N VAL A 257 -19.68 0.69 -10.94
CA VAL A 257 -19.27 1.02 -9.56
C VAL A 257 -20.42 0.62 -8.63
N GLN A 258 -20.18 -0.38 -7.79
CA GLN A 258 -21.19 -0.93 -6.89
C GLN A 258 -21.26 -0.15 -5.57
N GLU A 259 -22.43 -0.15 -4.95
CA GLU A 259 -22.60 0.35 -3.59
C GLU A 259 -21.87 -0.55 -2.58
N LEU A 260 -21.25 0.06 -1.58
CA LEU A 260 -20.52 -0.67 -0.56
C LEU A 260 -21.50 -1.28 0.46
N SER A 261 -21.44 -2.60 0.66
CA SER A 261 -22.14 -3.26 1.77
C SER A 261 -21.58 -2.74 3.11
N GLY A 262 -22.39 -2.21 4.02
CA GLY A 262 -21.90 -1.54 5.24
C GLY A 262 -21.40 -2.46 6.38
N ASP A 263 -21.61 -3.78 6.29
CA ASP A 263 -21.64 -4.65 7.47
C ASP A 263 -20.34 -5.42 7.77
N HIS A 264 -19.24 -5.15 7.03
CA HIS A 264 -17.97 -5.87 7.16
C HIS A 264 -16.93 -5.19 8.06
N ILE A 265 -17.10 -3.89 8.36
CA ILE A 265 -16.16 -3.11 9.17
C ILE A 265 -16.71 -2.90 10.58
N LEU A 266 -15.89 -3.22 11.58
CA LEU A 266 -16.12 -2.89 12.99
C LEU A 266 -15.48 -1.55 13.29
N PHE A 267 -16.20 -0.70 14.02
CA PHE A 267 -15.74 0.60 14.50
C PHE A 267 -15.60 0.55 16.02
N SER A 268 -14.43 0.93 16.56
CA SER A 268 -14.13 0.94 18.00
C SER A 268 -13.33 2.16 18.43
#